data_AF-A0A5N6KDL2-F1
#
_entry.id   AF-A0A5N6KDL2-F1
#
_cell.length_a   1.000
_cell.length_b   1.000
_cell.length_c   1.000
_cell.angle_alpha   90.00
_cell.angle_beta   90.00
_cell.angle_gamma   90.00
#
_symmetry.space_group_name_H-M   'P 1'
#
loop_
_entity.id
_entity.type
_entity.pdbx_description
1 polymer ?
#
loop_
_entity_poly.entity_id
_entity_poly.type
_entity_poly.pdbx_seq_one_letter_code
_entity_poly.pdbx_strand_id
1 'polypeptide(L)'
;MAPPSAMFPEATSPIDGVQLKTGFDVKVAPAQAATQGKTLADLAEKWDQGFTFAPIRESQVSRAMTRRYFNDLDTYAESDIVIVGAGSCGLSTAYMLGKARPDLKIAVIEASVSPGGGAWLGGQLFSAMVMRKPADAFLTDLGVPFEDEGDFVVVKHAVCLIPIHCPTDFYNSI
;
A
#
# COMPACT_ATOMS: atom_id res chain seq x y z
N MET A 1 -25.80 0.47 -15.88
CA MET A 1 -26.46 -0.85 -16.03
C MET A 1 -25.38 -1.90 -15.95
N ALA A 2 -25.43 -2.80 -14.96
CA ALA A 2 -24.49 -3.90 -14.86
C ALA A 2 -24.76 -4.93 -15.99
N PRO A 3 -23.73 -5.60 -16.54
CA PRO A 3 -23.93 -6.64 -17.52
C PRO A 3 -24.58 -7.90 -16.88
N PRO A 4 -25.34 -8.69 -17.65
CA PRO A 4 -26.02 -9.88 -17.14
C PRO A 4 -25.04 -11.00 -16.80
N SER A 5 -25.28 -11.68 -15.67
CA SER A 5 -24.50 -12.83 -15.22
C SER A 5 -24.74 -14.06 -16.09
N ALA A 6 -23.67 -14.68 -16.60
CA ALA A 6 -23.74 -15.95 -17.30
C ALA A 6 -23.97 -17.10 -16.29
N MET A 7 -25.12 -17.77 -16.40
CA MET A 7 -25.41 -19.00 -15.65
C MET A 7 -24.94 -20.19 -16.48
N PHE A 8 -23.85 -20.84 -16.07
CA PHE A 8 -23.45 -22.13 -16.65
C PHE A 8 -24.12 -23.27 -15.86
N PRO A 9 -24.58 -24.33 -16.54
CA PRO A 9 -25.10 -25.52 -15.85
C PRO A 9 -23.95 -26.28 -15.19
N GLU A 10 -24.12 -26.58 -13.90
CA GLU A 10 -23.15 -27.28 -13.08
C GLU A 10 -23.18 -28.79 -13.39
N ALA A 11 -22.04 -29.34 -13.84
CA ALA A 11 -21.90 -30.76 -14.07
C ALA A 11 -21.63 -31.47 -12.73
N THR A 12 -22.64 -32.17 -12.20
CA THR A 12 -22.46 -33.11 -11.09
C THR A 12 -21.61 -34.29 -11.53
N SER A 13 -20.37 -34.34 -11.07
CA SER A 13 -19.52 -35.54 -11.16
C SER A 13 -19.76 -36.44 -9.93
N PRO A 14 -19.75 -37.77 -10.09
CA PRO A 14 -19.89 -38.69 -8.97
C PRO A 14 -18.70 -38.53 -8.00
N ILE A 15 -19.03 -38.29 -6.73
CA ILE A 15 -18.11 -38.24 -5.60
C ILE A 15 -17.64 -39.65 -5.26
N ASP A 16 -16.55 -40.10 -5.90
CA ASP A 16 -15.78 -41.23 -5.40
C ASP A 16 -14.98 -40.79 -4.16
N GLY A 17 -15.38 -41.35 -3.01
CA GLY A 17 -14.76 -41.08 -1.72
C GLY A 17 -13.33 -41.61 -1.64
N VAL A 18 -12.36 -40.79 -2.05
CA VAL A 18 -10.94 -41.03 -1.74
C VAL A 18 -10.70 -40.69 -0.27
N GLN A 19 -10.46 -41.72 0.54
CA GLN A 19 -10.07 -41.62 1.95
C GLN A 19 -8.83 -40.72 2.11
N LEU A 20 -9.02 -39.55 2.72
CA LEU A 20 -7.94 -38.63 3.06
C LEU A 20 -7.15 -39.22 4.23
N LYS A 21 -5.86 -39.53 4.02
CA LYS A 21 -4.98 -39.96 5.11
C LYS A 21 -4.94 -38.88 6.19
N THR A 22 -5.35 -39.25 7.39
CA THR A 22 -5.32 -38.47 8.63
C THR A 22 -3.87 -38.29 9.08
N GLY A 23 -3.22 -37.24 8.62
CA GLY A 23 -1.85 -36.93 9.04
C GLY A 23 -1.21 -35.82 8.23
N PHE A 24 -1.73 -34.60 8.34
CA PHE A 24 -0.97 -33.40 7.96
C PHE A 24 -0.37 -32.79 9.23
N ASP A 25 0.87 -33.19 9.53
CA ASP A 25 1.70 -32.55 10.55
C ASP A 25 2.09 -31.13 10.06
N VAL A 26 1.22 -30.16 10.29
CA VAL A 26 1.54 -28.75 10.11
C VAL A 26 2.40 -28.34 11.29
N LYS A 27 3.72 -28.39 11.12
CA LYS A 27 4.65 -27.67 12.01
C LYS A 27 4.34 -26.17 11.88
N VAL A 28 3.57 -25.66 12.82
CA VAL A 28 3.42 -24.22 13.05
C VAL A 28 4.78 -23.73 13.54
N ALA A 29 5.55 -23.09 12.67
CA ALA A 29 6.76 -22.42 13.07
C ALA A 29 6.37 -21.19 13.94
N PRO A 30 6.99 -21.01 15.12
CA PRO A 30 6.71 -19.86 15.96
C PRO A 30 7.08 -18.58 15.21
N ALA A 31 6.18 -17.60 15.27
CA ALA A 31 6.34 -16.27 14.69
C ALA A 31 7.33 -15.46 15.55
N GLN A 32 8.62 -15.77 15.46
CA GLN A 32 9.72 -14.99 16.02
C GLN A 32 11.00 -15.42 15.31
N ALA A 33 11.23 -14.87 14.12
CA ALA A 33 12.55 -14.86 13.51
C ALA A 33 12.84 -13.40 13.14
N ALA A 34 13.74 -12.78 13.89
CA ALA A 34 14.35 -11.53 13.51
C ALA A 34 15.04 -11.74 12.16
N THR A 35 14.49 -11.15 11.10
CA THR A 35 15.05 -11.25 9.75
C THR A 35 16.28 -10.34 9.68
N GLN A 36 17.48 -10.90 9.86
CA GLN A 36 18.69 -10.29 9.31
C GLN A 36 18.57 -10.31 7.78
N GLY A 37 18.11 -9.21 7.20
CA GLY A 37 18.01 -9.05 5.76
C GLY A 37 19.42 -8.97 5.16
N LYS A 38 19.73 -9.89 4.23
CA LYS A 38 20.90 -9.75 3.35
C LYS A 38 20.77 -8.45 2.58
N THR A 39 21.83 -7.65 2.52
CA THR A 39 21.76 -6.35 1.83
C THR A 39 21.65 -6.56 0.32
N LEU A 40 21.12 -5.59 -0.41
CA LEU A 40 21.02 -5.66 -1.87
C LEU A 40 22.41 -5.82 -2.52
N ALA A 41 23.46 -5.27 -1.90
CA ALA A 41 24.85 -5.45 -2.31
C ALA A 41 25.30 -6.91 -2.24
N ASP A 42 24.91 -7.65 -1.19
CA ASP A 42 25.24 -9.07 -1.01
C ASP A 42 24.56 -10.01 -2.01
N LEU A 43 23.47 -9.53 -2.63
CA LEU A 43 22.68 -10.26 -3.62
C LEU A 43 23.04 -9.88 -5.06
N ALA A 44 23.54 -8.66 -5.28
CA ALA A 44 23.93 -8.16 -6.61
C ALA A 44 25.02 -9.02 -7.26
N GLU A 45 26.01 -9.48 -6.49
CA GLU A 45 27.11 -10.32 -6.99
C GLU A 45 26.72 -11.81 -7.21
N LYS A 46 25.51 -12.20 -6.78
CA LYS A 46 25.04 -13.60 -6.81
C LYS A 46 24.02 -13.89 -7.89
N TRP A 47 23.78 -12.94 -8.80
CA TRP A 47 22.87 -13.14 -9.92
C TRP A 47 23.31 -14.31 -10.80
N ASP A 48 24.60 -14.38 -11.11
CA ASP A 48 25.20 -15.44 -11.93
C ASP A 48 25.45 -16.74 -11.14
N GLN A 49 25.27 -16.73 -9.81
CA GLN A 49 25.53 -17.86 -8.91
C GLN A 49 24.27 -18.69 -8.60
N GLY A 50 23.21 -18.55 -9.40
CA GLY A 50 21.97 -19.30 -9.23
C GLY A 50 21.07 -18.72 -8.13
N PHE A 51 20.72 -17.44 -8.26
CA PHE A 51 19.73 -16.81 -7.39
C PHE A 51 18.42 -17.60 -7.37
N THR A 52 17.97 -17.99 -6.17
CA THR A 52 16.73 -18.72 -5.99
C THR A 52 15.99 -18.22 -4.75
N PHE A 53 14.68 -18.03 -4.89
CA PHE A 53 13.81 -17.68 -3.78
C PHE A 53 13.56 -18.89 -2.89
N ALA A 54 13.18 -18.63 -1.64
CA ALA A 54 12.68 -19.69 -0.77
C ALA A 54 11.43 -20.34 -1.38
N PRO A 55 11.27 -21.68 -1.25
CA PRO A 55 10.09 -22.36 -1.76
C PRO A 55 8.82 -21.88 -1.05
N ILE A 56 7.74 -21.67 -1.81
CA ILE A 56 6.44 -21.23 -1.30
C ILE A 56 5.31 -21.98 -2.02
N ARG A 57 4.19 -22.19 -1.34
CA ARG A 57 2.96 -22.74 -1.93
C ARG A 57 1.92 -21.65 -2.12
N GLU A 58 1.19 -21.67 -3.24
CA GLU A 58 0.20 -20.67 -3.64
C GLU A 58 -0.88 -20.46 -2.56
N SER A 59 -1.31 -21.55 -1.92
CA SER A 59 -2.29 -21.50 -0.82
C SER A 59 -1.81 -20.70 0.40
N GLN A 60 -0.51 -20.62 0.65
CA GLN A 60 0.04 -19.81 1.74
C GLN A 60 -0.11 -18.32 1.41
N VAL A 61 0.15 -17.93 0.15
CA VAL A 61 -0.01 -16.55 -0.33
C VAL A 61 -1.48 -16.13 -0.27
N SER A 62 -2.39 -16.97 -0.79
CA SER A 62 -3.84 -16.70 -0.76
C SER A 62 -4.38 -16.53 0.66
N ARG A 63 -3.99 -17.42 1.59
CA ARG A 63 -4.40 -17.32 3.01
C ARG A 63 -3.80 -16.12 3.72
N ALA A 64 -2.56 -15.75 3.38
CA ALA A 64 -1.90 -14.60 3.97
C ALA A 64 -2.61 -13.28 3.61
N MET A 65 -3.06 -13.13 2.37
CA MET A 65 -3.80 -11.94 1.93
C MET A 65 -5.21 -11.92 2.52
N THR A 66 -5.97 -13.00 2.34
CA THR A 66 -7.39 -13.05 2.75
C THR A 66 -7.58 -12.89 4.25
N ARG A 67 -6.70 -13.48 5.08
CA ARG A 67 -6.79 -13.34 6.54
C ARG A 67 -6.64 -11.89 7.01
N ARG A 68 -5.69 -11.15 6.42
CA ARG A 68 -5.45 -9.75 6.80
C ARG A 68 -6.60 -8.86 6.35
N TYR A 69 -6.99 -8.99 5.09
CA TYR A 69 -8.07 -8.18 4.53
C TYR A 69 -9.40 -8.41 5.24
N PHE A 70 -9.72 -9.65 5.62
CA PHE A 70 -10.94 -9.94 6.38
C PHE A 70 -10.89 -9.38 7.81
N ASN A 71 -9.71 -9.43 8.47
CA ASN A 71 -9.53 -8.79 9.77
C ASN A 71 -9.73 -7.28 9.69
N ASP A 72 -9.23 -6.64 8.63
CA ASP A 72 -9.42 -5.20 8.40
C ASP A 72 -10.91 -4.90 8.15
N LEU A 73 -11.59 -5.70 7.32
CA LEU A 73 -13.03 -5.56 7.07
C LEU A 73 -13.87 -5.67 8.35
N ASP A 74 -13.56 -6.64 9.22
CA ASP A 74 -14.25 -6.83 10.50
C ASP A 74 -13.98 -5.66 11.46
N THR A 75 -12.72 -5.23 11.56
CA THR A 75 -12.29 -4.13 12.45
C THR A 75 -12.91 -2.79 12.06
N TYR A 76 -12.96 -2.49 10.76
CA TYR A 76 -13.45 -1.22 10.21
C TYR A 76 -14.93 -1.26 9.80
N ALA A 77 -15.62 -2.39 9.98
CA ALA A 77 -17.09 -2.46 9.82
C ALA A 77 -17.80 -1.43 10.73
N GLU A 78 -17.21 -1.15 11.90
CA GLU A 78 -17.56 -0.03 12.77
C GLU A 78 -16.32 0.87 12.93
N SER A 79 -16.33 2.04 12.31
CA SER A 79 -15.22 3.01 12.32
C SER A 79 -15.62 4.30 13.02
N ASP A 80 -14.67 4.99 13.66
CA ASP A 80 -14.93 6.28 14.32
C ASP A 80 -15.02 7.42 13.29
N ILE A 81 -14.17 7.36 12.26
CA ILE A 81 -14.10 8.34 11.18
C ILE A 81 -13.94 7.62 9.84
N VAL A 82 -14.69 8.07 8.84
CA VAL A 82 -14.57 7.59 7.46
C VAL A 82 -14.22 8.77 6.54
N ILE A 83 -13.12 8.67 5.82
CA ILE A 83 -12.65 9.64 4.82
C ILE A 83 -12.91 9.05 3.43
N VAL A 84 -13.75 9.72 2.63
CA VAL A 84 -14.05 9.29 1.27
C VAL A 84 -13.19 10.09 0.29
N GLY A 85 -12.32 9.39 -0.44
CA GLY A 85 -11.36 9.96 -1.38
C GLY A 85 -9.98 10.18 -0.75
N ALA A 86 -9.00 9.41 -1.20
CA ALA A 86 -7.58 9.51 -0.84
C ALA A 86 -6.83 10.47 -1.78
N GLY A 87 -7.40 11.64 -2.08
CA GLY A 87 -6.70 12.73 -2.78
C GLY A 87 -5.73 13.49 -1.87
N SER A 88 -5.11 14.57 -2.36
CA SER A 88 -4.24 15.43 -1.53
C SER A 88 -4.91 15.87 -0.22
N CYS A 89 -6.14 16.40 -0.31
CA CYS A 89 -6.89 16.85 0.86
C CYS A 89 -7.26 15.71 1.83
N GLY A 90 -7.73 14.58 1.30
CA GLY A 90 -8.12 13.42 2.12
C GLY A 90 -6.93 12.80 2.84
N LEU A 91 -5.80 12.66 2.16
CA LEU A 91 -4.55 12.16 2.75
C LEU A 91 -3.97 13.14 3.77
N SER A 92 -3.99 14.46 3.51
CA SER A 92 -3.58 15.45 4.51
C SER A 92 -4.47 15.39 5.76
N THR A 93 -5.77 15.21 5.59
CA THR A 93 -6.72 15.07 6.70
C THR A 93 -6.44 13.80 7.50
N ALA A 94 -6.26 12.67 6.81
CA ALA A 94 -5.93 11.39 7.44
C ALA A 94 -4.62 11.45 8.23
N TYR A 95 -3.59 12.11 7.67
CA TYR A 95 -2.30 12.30 8.33
C TYR A 95 -2.43 13.11 9.62
N MET A 96 -3.09 14.28 9.55
CA MET A 96 -3.25 15.15 10.72
C MET A 96 -4.09 14.50 11.81
N LEU A 97 -5.18 13.81 11.44
CA LEU A 97 -6.03 13.08 12.39
C LEU A 97 -5.29 11.91 13.03
N GLY A 98 -4.58 11.09 12.24
CA GLY A 98 -3.82 9.96 12.77
C GLY A 98 -2.70 10.38 13.72
N LYS A 99 -2.07 11.53 13.46
CA LYS A 99 -1.03 12.10 14.34
C LYS A 99 -1.64 12.68 15.63
N ALA A 100 -2.77 13.37 15.54
CA ALA A 100 -3.39 14.03 16.70
C ALA A 100 -4.13 13.03 17.61
N ARG A 101 -4.75 12.00 17.04
CA ARG A 101 -5.63 11.05 17.72
C ARG A 101 -5.36 9.62 17.24
N PRO A 102 -4.24 9.01 17.67
CA PRO A 102 -3.88 7.65 17.27
C PRO A 102 -4.81 6.58 17.87
N ASP A 103 -5.69 6.96 18.80
CA ASP A 103 -6.70 6.11 19.42
C ASP A 103 -7.94 5.88 18.54
N LEU A 104 -8.17 6.72 17.52
CA LEU A 104 -9.35 6.63 16.66
C LEU A 104 -9.14 5.68 15.47
N LYS A 105 -10.17 4.90 15.14
CA LYS A 105 -10.24 4.07 13.94
C LYS A 105 -10.63 4.91 12.73
N ILE A 106 -9.65 5.28 11.92
CA ILE A 106 -9.83 6.09 10.71
C ILE A 106 -9.80 5.18 9.48
N ALA A 107 -10.94 5.03 8.80
CA ALA A 107 -11.04 4.32 7.53
C ALA A 107 -10.95 5.30 6.35
N VAL A 108 -10.06 5.03 5.39
CA VAL A 108 -9.96 5.81 4.15
C VAL A 108 -10.47 4.96 2.98
N ILE A 109 -11.51 5.42 2.31
CA ILE A 109 -12.14 4.72 1.20
C ILE A 109 -11.84 5.47 -0.10
N GLU A 110 -11.10 4.84 -0.99
CA GLU A 110 -10.73 5.38 -2.30
C GLU A 110 -11.39 4.55 -3.41
N ALA A 111 -11.84 5.23 -4.46
CA ALA A 111 -12.52 4.59 -5.58
C ALA A 111 -11.53 3.93 -6.56
N SER A 112 -10.35 4.54 -6.74
CA SER A 112 -9.29 4.02 -7.59
C SER A 112 -8.40 3.00 -6.87
N VAL A 113 -7.71 2.15 -7.65
CA VAL A 113 -6.65 1.28 -7.12
C VAL A 113 -5.47 2.12 -6.64
N SER A 114 -5.16 3.21 -7.34
CA SER A 114 -4.08 4.14 -6.99
C SER A 114 -4.64 5.31 -6.16
N PRO A 115 -4.23 5.47 -4.89
CA PRO A 115 -4.56 6.67 -4.12
C PRO A 115 -3.84 7.90 -4.70
N GLY A 116 -4.12 9.09 -4.17
CA GLY A 116 -3.48 10.36 -4.55
C GLY A 116 -4.37 11.27 -5.40
N GLY A 117 -5.37 10.72 -6.11
CA GLY A 117 -6.30 11.51 -6.93
C GLY A 117 -5.57 12.38 -7.95
N GLY A 118 -5.72 13.71 -7.88
CA GLY A 118 -5.03 14.65 -8.77
C GLY A 118 -3.60 15.00 -8.37
N ALA A 119 -3.09 14.49 -7.23
CA ALA A 119 -1.79 14.87 -6.69
C ALA A 119 -0.59 14.12 -7.32
N TRP A 120 -0.82 13.42 -8.44
CA TRP A 120 0.25 12.76 -9.18
C TRP A 120 1.03 13.71 -10.08
N LEU A 121 0.40 14.79 -10.56
CA LEU A 121 0.99 15.76 -11.49
C LEU A 121 0.57 17.19 -11.09
N GLY A 122 1.29 18.17 -11.63
CA GLY A 122 0.90 19.57 -11.65
C GLY A 122 -0.04 19.91 -12.83
N GLY A 123 -0.12 21.19 -13.16
CA GLY A 123 -0.94 21.68 -14.27
C GLY A 123 -0.43 21.21 -15.63
N GLN A 124 -1.34 20.93 -16.57
CA GLN A 124 -1.01 20.58 -17.96
C GLN A 124 -0.02 19.40 -18.09
N LEU A 125 -0.14 18.41 -17.20
CA LEU A 125 0.74 17.22 -17.14
C LEU A 125 2.21 17.53 -16.77
N PHE A 126 2.53 18.74 -16.35
CA PHE A 126 3.85 19.04 -15.78
C PHE A 126 3.99 18.43 -14.39
N SER A 127 5.23 18.24 -13.94
CA SER A 127 5.52 17.53 -12.69
C SER A 127 5.45 18.42 -11.45
N ALA A 128 5.88 19.68 -11.57
CA ALA A 128 6.08 20.57 -10.43
C ALA A 128 4.76 20.88 -9.71
N MET A 129 4.80 20.82 -8.38
CA MET A 129 3.68 21.21 -7.52
C MET A 129 4.04 22.51 -6.80
N VAL A 130 3.21 23.53 -7.01
CA VAL A 130 3.37 24.84 -6.36
C VAL A 130 2.45 24.90 -5.14
N MET A 131 3.01 25.26 -3.99
CA MET A 131 2.26 25.51 -2.76
C MET A 131 2.58 26.92 -2.24
N ARG A 132 1.54 27.70 -1.94
CA ARG A 132 1.73 29.05 -1.37
C ARG A 132 1.97 28.95 0.14
N LYS A 133 2.81 29.83 0.69
CA LYS A 133 3.01 29.91 2.15
C LYS A 133 1.68 30.31 2.83
N PRO A 134 1.32 29.72 3.99
CA PRO A 134 2.15 28.94 4.91
C PRO A 134 2.10 27.40 4.74
N ALA A 135 1.81 26.88 3.54
CA ALA A 135 1.74 25.42 3.33
C ALA A 135 3.10 24.70 3.39
N ASP A 136 4.20 25.44 3.34
CA ASP A 136 5.58 24.96 3.54
C ASP A 136 5.79 24.31 4.92
N ALA A 137 5.06 24.76 5.94
CA ALA A 137 5.07 24.14 7.27
C ALA A 137 4.57 22.67 7.22
N PHE A 138 3.56 22.39 6.38
CA PHE A 138 3.04 21.03 6.20
C PHE A 138 4.03 20.14 5.44
N LEU A 139 4.69 20.69 4.40
CA LEU A 139 5.74 19.95 3.67
C LEU A 139 6.94 19.62 4.56
N THR A 140 7.31 20.54 5.45
CA THR A 140 8.38 20.33 6.43
C THR A 140 8.02 19.22 7.42
N ASP A 141 6.77 19.19 7.91
CA ASP A 141 6.30 18.13 8.83
C ASP A 141 6.25 16.74 8.16
N LEU A 142 5.96 16.70 6.85
CA LEU A 142 6.01 15.48 6.05
C LEU A 142 7.42 15.07 5.63
N GLY A 143 8.43 15.94 5.78
CA GLY A 143 9.80 15.70 5.31
C GLY A 143 9.96 15.74 3.79
N VAL A 144 9.08 16.46 3.09
CA VAL A 144 9.14 16.61 1.62
C VAL A 144 10.08 17.75 1.25
N PRO A 145 11.11 17.52 0.41
CA PRO A 145 11.98 18.59 -0.04
C PRO A 145 11.27 19.54 -1.02
N PHE A 146 11.50 20.84 -0.88
CA PHE A 146 10.96 21.88 -1.75
C PHE A 146 11.97 23.00 -1.98
N GLU A 147 11.77 23.75 -3.06
CA GLU A 147 12.52 24.95 -3.42
C GLU A 147 11.71 26.19 -3.01
N ASP A 148 12.33 27.16 -2.33
CA ASP A 148 11.66 28.36 -1.84
C ASP A 148 11.82 29.53 -2.82
N GLU A 149 10.70 30.04 -3.33
CA GLU A 149 10.61 31.13 -4.32
C GLU A 149 9.98 32.41 -3.71
N GLY A 150 10.02 32.55 -2.38
CA GLY A 150 9.49 33.72 -1.68
C GLY A 150 8.09 33.47 -1.12
N ASP A 151 7.04 33.90 -1.83
CA ASP A 151 5.64 33.78 -1.38
C ASP A 151 5.05 32.36 -1.58
N PHE A 152 5.76 31.52 -2.33
CA PHE A 152 5.39 30.14 -2.60
C PHE A 152 6.63 29.24 -2.64
N VAL A 153 6.40 27.95 -2.50
CA VAL A 153 7.40 26.90 -2.60
C VAL A 153 7.03 25.94 -3.73
N VAL A 154 8.04 25.30 -4.30
CA VAL A 154 7.90 24.38 -5.43
C VAL A 154 8.48 23.03 -5.05
N VAL A 155 7.64 22.00 -5.10
CA VAL A 155 8.07 20.61 -4.97
C VAL A 155 8.39 20.09 -6.38
N LYS A 156 9.55 19.44 -6.54
CA LYS A 156 10.02 18.92 -7.83
C LYS A 156 8.97 18.07 -8.55
N HIS A 157 8.22 17.27 -7.79
CA HIS A 157 7.14 16.45 -8.34
C HIS A 157 5.98 16.31 -7.37
N ALA A 158 4.76 16.44 -7.91
CA ALA A 158 3.53 16.38 -7.14
C ALA A 158 3.36 15.09 -6.31
N VAL A 159 3.78 13.95 -6.85
CA VAL A 159 3.78 12.64 -6.16
C VAL A 159 4.43 12.65 -4.78
N CYS A 160 5.37 13.55 -4.50
CA CYS A 160 6.05 13.60 -3.19
C CYS A 160 5.10 13.95 -2.05
N LEU A 161 3.92 14.53 -2.35
CA LEU A 161 2.86 14.73 -1.36
C LEU A 161 2.24 13.40 -0.88
N ILE A 162 2.37 12.32 -1.65
CA ILE A 162 1.89 10.99 -1.29
C ILE A 162 2.97 10.30 -0.45
N PRO A 163 2.73 10.05 0.85
CA PRO A 163 3.77 9.65 1.81
C PRO A 163 4.44 8.29 1.51
N ILE A 164 3.92 7.52 0.56
CA ILE A 164 4.43 6.21 0.18
C ILE A 164 5.62 6.32 -0.80
N HIS A 165 5.86 7.47 -1.44
CA HIS A 165 6.71 7.57 -2.63
C HIS A 165 7.94 8.49 -2.53
N CYS A 166 8.32 9.00 -1.36
CA CYS A 166 9.48 9.88 -1.24
C CYS A 166 10.65 9.27 -0.45
N PRO A 167 11.44 8.33 -1.04
CA PRO A 167 12.82 8.15 -0.63
C PRO A 167 13.64 9.35 -1.10
N THR A 168 14.41 9.96 -0.20
CA THR A 168 15.37 11.05 -0.48
C THR A 168 16.34 10.72 -1.61
N ASP A 169 16.59 9.43 -1.86
CA ASP A 169 17.62 8.96 -2.78
C ASP A 169 17.13 8.76 -4.23
N PHE A 170 15.81 8.70 -4.47
CA PHE A 170 15.27 8.46 -5.81
C PHE A 170 15.35 9.71 -6.71
N TYR A 171 15.35 10.91 -6.12
CA TYR A 171 15.31 12.18 -6.87
C TYR A 171 16.67 12.77 -7.27
N ASN A 172 17.78 12.29 -6.68
CA ASN A 172 19.13 12.74 -7.09
C ASN A 172 19.66 11.96 -8.31
N SER A 173 18.87 11.03 -8.85
CA SER A 173 19.23 10.13 -9.95
C SER A 173 18.45 10.42 -11.26
N ILE A 174 17.53 11.39 -11.26
CA ILE A 174 16.73 11.80 -12.43
C ILE A 174 16.99 13.26 -12.75
#